data_AF-A0A933GJY1-F1
#
_entry.id   AF-A0A933GJY1-F1
#
_cell.length_a   1.000
_cell.length_b   1.000
_cell.length_c   1.000
_cell.angle_alpha   90.00
_cell.angle_beta   90.00
_cell.angle_gamma   90.00
#
_symmetry.space_group_name_H-M   'P 1'
#
loop_
_entity.id
_entity.type
_entity.pdbx_description
1 polymer ?
#
loop_
_entity_poly.entity_id
_entity_poly.type
_entity_poly.pdbx_seq_one_letter_code
_entity_poly.pdbx_strand_id
1 'polypeptide(L)'
;MGKSWLVSVVCLGPLLVYSPASLRAEEIRPDWMTFDVQKQVVRLRMVGSADGSNGTMNFNGYGNGDMTVIVPFGWKVAVEFDNKGLGALPHSLAVINEVNPLPIEGGVPAFPRALTRSLIPGMMAGSTDSFEFVGNKEGRFLLFCGVTGHGVAGMWDYLLVSKEAKAPSVQVKAKK
;
A
#
# COMPACT_ATOMS: atom_id res chain seq x y z
N MET A 1 -33.16 -51.68 54.40
CA MET A 1 -32.27 -50.51 54.30
C MET A 1 -31.87 -50.34 52.84
N GLY A 2 -32.40 -49.33 52.14
CA GLY A 2 -32.07 -49.08 50.74
C GLY A 2 -32.53 -47.68 50.36
N LYS A 3 -31.58 -46.76 50.18
CA LYS A 3 -31.85 -45.37 49.78
C LYS A 3 -31.64 -45.27 48.27
N SER A 4 -32.71 -44.89 47.57
CA SER A 4 -32.66 -44.32 46.22
C SER A 4 -32.17 -42.88 46.30
N TRP A 5 -31.26 -42.48 45.39
CA TRP A 5 -31.05 -41.09 45.04
C TRP A 5 -30.85 -40.94 43.52
N LEU A 6 -31.43 -39.85 43.04
CA LEU A 6 -31.66 -39.47 41.65
C LEU A 6 -30.41 -38.99 40.90
N VAL A 7 -30.61 -39.04 39.58
CA VAL A 7 -29.80 -38.67 38.43
C VAL A 7 -29.41 -37.18 38.39
N SER A 8 -28.25 -36.88 37.81
CA SER A 8 -28.07 -35.66 37.00
C SER A 8 -27.11 -35.96 35.85
N VAL A 9 -27.65 -36.02 34.63
CA VAL A 9 -26.89 -36.03 33.38
C VAL A 9 -26.65 -34.59 32.99
N VAL A 10 -25.39 -34.17 32.96
CA VAL A 10 -24.97 -32.89 32.38
C VAL A 10 -24.58 -33.16 30.93
N CYS A 11 -25.41 -32.70 29.98
CA CYS A 11 -25.06 -32.68 28.57
C CYS A 11 -24.00 -31.60 28.31
N LEU A 12 -22.77 -32.03 28.04
CA LEU A 12 -21.72 -31.19 27.45
C LEU A 12 -22.05 -30.96 25.98
N GLY A 13 -22.66 -29.82 25.65
CA GLY A 13 -22.77 -29.34 24.27
C GLY A 13 -21.40 -28.86 23.75
N PRO A 14 -21.12 -28.97 22.45
CA PRO A 14 -19.85 -28.53 21.90
C PRO A 14 -19.74 -27.00 21.96
N LEU A 15 -18.66 -26.51 22.58
CA LEU A 15 -18.24 -25.12 22.48
C LEU A 15 -17.91 -24.81 21.01
N LEU A 16 -18.75 -24.02 20.36
CA LEU A 16 -18.41 -23.33 19.12
C LEU A 16 -17.32 -22.30 19.44
N VAL A 17 -16.06 -22.65 19.13
CA VAL A 17 -14.95 -21.71 19.16
C VAL A 17 -15.14 -20.73 18.01
N TYR A 18 -15.63 -19.54 18.31
CA TYR A 18 -15.70 -18.45 17.34
C TYR A 18 -14.28 -17.87 17.18
N SER A 19 -13.53 -18.38 16.21
CA SER A 19 -12.27 -17.75 15.80
C SER A 19 -12.60 -16.40 15.17
N PRO A 20 -12.10 -15.26 15.69
CA PRO A 20 -12.25 -14.01 14.97
C PRO A 20 -11.50 -14.17 13.64
N ALA A 21 -12.21 -14.03 12.53
CA ALA A 21 -11.57 -13.89 11.23
C ALA A 21 -10.62 -12.69 11.33
N SER A 22 -9.32 -12.97 11.35
CA SER A 22 -8.31 -11.94 11.12
C SER A 22 -8.69 -11.27 9.81
N LEU A 23 -8.88 -9.94 9.82
CA LEU A 23 -8.97 -9.15 8.59
C LEU A 23 -7.65 -9.34 7.85
N ARG A 24 -7.57 -10.39 7.04
CA ARG A 24 -6.35 -10.82 6.39
C ARG A 24 -6.15 -9.92 5.18
N ALA A 25 -4.99 -9.28 5.09
CA ALA A 25 -4.60 -8.60 3.85
C ALA A 25 -4.56 -9.66 2.73
N GLU A 26 -5.20 -9.34 1.62
CA GLU A 26 -5.25 -10.21 0.44
C GLU A 26 -4.06 -9.91 -0.45
N GLU A 27 -3.28 -10.94 -0.80
CA GLU A 27 -2.23 -10.81 -1.79
C GLU A 27 -2.84 -10.87 -3.19
N ILE A 28 -2.56 -9.87 -4.01
CA ILE A 28 -3.07 -9.77 -5.37
C ILE A 28 -1.92 -9.73 -6.38
N ARG A 29 -2.23 -10.04 -7.65
CA ARG A 29 -1.32 -9.89 -8.79
C ARG A 29 -1.91 -8.90 -9.79
N PRO A 30 -1.71 -7.60 -9.56
CA PRO A 30 -2.32 -6.59 -10.41
C PRO A 30 -1.55 -6.44 -11.73
N ASP A 31 -2.26 -6.16 -12.81
CA ASP A 31 -1.67 -5.96 -14.15
C ASP A 31 -0.74 -4.72 -14.22
N TRP A 32 -0.88 -3.80 -13.27
CA TRP A 32 -0.02 -2.61 -13.15
C TRP A 32 1.35 -2.89 -12.52
N MET A 33 1.60 -4.11 -12.02
CA MET A 33 2.90 -4.55 -11.52
C MET A 33 3.45 -5.69 -12.38
N THR A 34 4.67 -5.51 -12.90
CA THR A 34 5.42 -6.59 -13.56
C THR A 34 6.83 -6.68 -12.99
N PHE A 35 7.49 -7.81 -13.13
CA PHE A 35 8.86 -7.97 -12.64
C PHE A 35 9.66 -9.02 -13.41
N ASP A 36 10.98 -8.87 -13.35
CA ASP A 36 11.96 -9.79 -13.91
C ASP A 36 12.89 -10.24 -12.77
N VAL A 37 12.77 -11.49 -12.36
CA VAL A 37 13.53 -12.07 -11.23
C VAL A 37 15.02 -12.14 -11.54
N GLN A 38 15.40 -12.45 -12.78
CA GLN A 38 16.80 -12.59 -13.18
C GLN A 38 17.50 -11.23 -13.17
N LYS A 39 16.79 -10.17 -13.57
CA LYS A 39 17.30 -8.80 -13.56
C LYS A 39 17.10 -8.08 -12.23
N GLN A 40 16.37 -8.67 -11.29
CA GLN A 40 16.00 -8.06 -10.00
C GLN A 40 15.34 -6.68 -10.17
N VAL A 41 14.38 -6.59 -11.10
CA VAL A 41 13.63 -5.36 -11.39
C VAL A 41 12.14 -5.59 -11.20
N VAL A 42 11.49 -4.69 -10.47
CA VAL A 42 10.03 -4.52 -10.48
C VAL A 42 9.67 -3.23 -11.22
N ARG A 43 8.62 -3.29 -12.03
CA ARG A 43 8.02 -2.15 -12.73
C ARG A 43 6.63 -1.91 -12.17
N LEU A 44 6.37 -0.67 -11.78
CA LEU A 44 5.11 -0.23 -11.20
C LEU A 44 4.51 0.86 -12.08
N ARG A 45 3.32 0.63 -12.62
CA ARG A 45 2.50 1.69 -13.19
C ARG A 45 1.61 2.26 -12.09
N MET A 46 1.94 3.46 -11.65
CA MET A 46 1.27 4.15 -10.56
C MET A 46 0.37 5.25 -11.12
N VAL A 47 -0.93 5.05 -11.03
CA VAL A 47 -1.93 5.99 -11.53
C VAL A 47 -2.45 6.84 -10.38
N GLY A 48 -2.15 8.13 -10.39
CA GLY A 48 -2.79 9.09 -9.50
C GLY A 48 -4.21 9.38 -9.95
N SER A 49 -5.16 9.47 -9.00
CA SER A 49 -6.57 9.75 -9.29
C SER A 49 -7.15 8.73 -10.28
N ALA A 50 -6.94 7.43 -9.99
CA ALA A 50 -7.27 6.35 -10.93
C ALA A 50 -8.78 6.22 -11.16
N ASP A 51 -9.56 6.49 -10.11
CA ASP A 51 -11.02 6.51 -10.05
C ASP A 51 -11.50 7.50 -8.95
N GLY A 52 -12.81 7.49 -8.64
CA GLY A 52 -13.42 8.34 -7.61
C GLY A 52 -13.19 7.91 -6.15
N SER A 53 -12.45 6.82 -5.90
CA SER A 53 -12.19 6.34 -4.53
C SER A 53 -11.38 7.37 -3.73
N ASN A 54 -11.60 7.39 -2.41
CA ASN A 54 -10.98 8.35 -1.50
C ASN A 54 -11.10 9.82 -1.99
N GLY A 55 -12.23 10.17 -2.65
CA GLY A 55 -12.40 11.50 -3.22
C GLY A 55 -11.32 11.88 -4.24
N THR A 56 -10.88 10.92 -5.06
CA THR A 56 -9.78 11.01 -6.04
C THR A 56 -8.36 11.08 -5.46
N MET A 57 -8.21 11.03 -4.13
CA MET A 57 -6.93 11.03 -3.41
C MET A 57 -6.33 9.61 -3.32
N ASN A 58 -6.06 9.00 -4.47
CA ASN A 58 -5.64 7.60 -4.54
C ASN A 58 -4.49 7.34 -5.52
N PHE A 59 -3.77 6.25 -5.26
CA PHE A 59 -2.89 5.58 -6.21
C PHE A 59 -3.50 4.24 -6.61
N ASN A 60 -3.76 4.04 -7.90
CA ASN A 60 -4.40 2.83 -8.42
C ASN A 60 -5.73 2.47 -7.73
N GLY A 61 -6.46 3.47 -7.21
CA GLY A 61 -7.71 3.29 -6.48
C GLY A 61 -7.55 3.02 -4.97
N TYR A 62 -6.32 3.01 -4.44
CA TYR A 62 -6.00 2.81 -3.02
C TYR A 62 -5.50 4.10 -2.35
N GLY A 63 -5.72 4.20 -1.05
CA GLY A 63 -5.26 5.29 -0.20
C GLY A 63 -5.41 4.92 1.27
N ASN A 64 -5.05 5.81 2.19
CA ASN A 64 -5.09 5.59 3.63
C ASN A 64 -4.34 4.33 4.10
N GLY A 65 -3.29 3.93 3.37
CA GLY A 65 -2.52 2.73 3.68
C GLY A 65 -3.25 1.42 3.39
N ASP A 66 -4.20 1.43 2.47
CA ASP A 66 -4.96 0.22 2.10
C ASP A 66 -4.19 -0.71 1.17
N MET A 67 -3.14 -0.21 0.51
CA MET A 67 -2.22 -1.02 -0.29
C MET A 67 -0.83 -1.07 0.34
N THR A 68 -0.17 -2.22 0.22
CA THR A 68 1.26 -2.41 0.48
C THR A 68 1.92 -3.06 -0.72
N VAL A 69 2.82 -2.35 -1.38
CA VAL A 69 3.72 -2.91 -2.39
C VAL A 69 4.92 -3.51 -1.69
N ILE A 70 5.21 -4.79 -1.89
CA ILE A 70 6.34 -5.48 -1.27
C ILE A 70 7.40 -5.72 -2.34
N VAL A 71 8.64 -5.30 -2.06
CA VAL A 71 9.78 -5.42 -2.96
C VAL A 71 10.94 -6.12 -2.24
N PRO A 72 11.61 -7.10 -2.86
CA PRO A 72 12.80 -7.69 -2.26
C PRO A 72 13.94 -6.67 -2.09
N PHE A 73 14.67 -6.78 -0.98
CA PHE A 73 15.83 -5.94 -0.71
C PHE A 73 16.86 -5.99 -1.85
N GLY A 74 17.37 -4.81 -2.23
CA GLY A 74 18.38 -4.63 -3.27
C GLY A 74 17.81 -4.58 -4.70
N TRP A 75 16.51 -4.79 -4.90
CA TRP A 75 15.92 -4.73 -6.22
C TRP A 75 15.77 -3.30 -6.72
N LYS A 76 15.84 -3.14 -8.04
CA LYS A 76 15.48 -1.89 -8.71
C LYS A 76 13.96 -1.80 -8.82
N VAL A 77 13.44 -0.64 -8.46
CA VAL A 77 12.04 -0.26 -8.63
C VAL A 77 11.99 0.81 -9.71
N ALA A 78 11.34 0.49 -10.83
CA ALA A 78 11.04 1.44 -11.89
C ALA A 78 9.57 1.83 -11.81
N VAL A 79 9.31 3.14 -11.67
CA VAL A 79 7.95 3.68 -11.52
C VAL A 79 7.61 4.51 -12.75
N GLU A 80 6.49 4.17 -13.38
CA GLU A 80 5.81 5.01 -14.37
C GLU A 80 4.60 5.64 -13.68
N PHE A 81 4.60 6.95 -13.53
CA PHE A 81 3.52 7.70 -12.91
C PHE A 81 2.64 8.35 -13.97
N ASP A 82 1.34 8.19 -13.82
CA ASP A 82 0.30 8.75 -14.71
C ASP A 82 -0.74 9.46 -13.84
N ASN A 83 -0.80 10.79 -13.90
CA ASN A 83 -1.88 11.51 -13.22
C ASN A 83 -3.08 11.61 -14.16
N LYS A 84 -4.10 10.76 -13.96
CA LYS A 84 -5.36 10.88 -14.71
C LYS A 84 -6.12 12.17 -14.39
N GLY A 85 -5.94 12.70 -13.18
CA GLY A 85 -6.45 13.99 -12.77
C GLY A 85 -7.97 14.11 -12.86
N LEU A 86 -8.71 13.08 -12.44
CA LEU A 86 -10.16 13.24 -12.21
C LEU A 86 -10.35 14.41 -11.23
N GLY A 87 -11.25 15.34 -11.56
CA GLY A 87 -11.42 16.58 -10.80
C GLY A 87 -10.39 17.67 -11.09
N ALA A 88 -9.55 17.52 -12.13
CA ALA A 88 -8.50 18.45 -12.54
C ALA A 88 -7.45 18.74 -11.46
N LEU A 89 -7.25 17.81 -10.52
CA LEU A 89 -6.29 17.95 -9.44
C LEU A 89 -4.86 17.55 -9.88
N PRO A 90 -3.84 18.34 -9.51
CA PRO A 90 -2.46 17.90 -9.66
C PRO A 90 -2.13 16.85 -8.60
N HIS A 91 -1.36 15.82 -8.99
CA HIS A 91 -0.90 14.79 -8.08
C HIS A 91 0.58 14.52 -8.30
N SER A 92 1.25 14.05 -7.27
CA SER A 92 2.66 13.64 -7.33
C SER A 92 2.84 12.31 -6.62
N LEU A 93 4.04 11.75 -6.73
CA LEU A 93 4.42 10.56 -6.00
C LEU A 93 5.87 10.68 -5.54
N ALA A 94 6.10 10.45 -4.26
CA ALA A 94 7.42 10.21 -3.69
C ALA A 94 7.38 8.96 -2.80
N VAL A 95 8.53 8.31 -2.67
CA VAL A 95 8.77 7.28 -1.66
C VAL A 95 9.44 7.95 -0.48
N ILE A 96 8.78 8.06 0.66
CA ILE A 96 9.31 8.72 1.87
C ILE A 96 9.42 7.74 3.04
N ASN A 97 10.20 8.08 4.08
CA ASN A 97 10.22 7.29 5.31
C ASN A 97 8.82 7.30 5.93
N GLU A 98 8.42 6.18 6.55
CA GLU A 98 7.20 6.17 7.35
C GLU A 98 7.35 7.13 8.53
N VAL A 99 6.40 8.06 8.65
CA VAL A 99 6.39 9.12 9.65
C VAL A 99 4.97 9.35 10.16
N ASN A 100 4.86 9.75 11.43
CA ASN A 100 3.62 10.18 12.04
C ASN A 100 3.93 11.36 12.99
N PRO A 101 3.33 12.54 12.83
CA PRO A 101 2.30 12.89 11.83
C PRO A 101 2.81 12.88 10.39
N LEU A 102 1.89 12.72 9.44
CA LEU A 102 2.20 12.86 8.01
C LEU A 102 2.62 14.31 7.68
N PRO A 103 3.55 14.51 6.73
CA PRO A 103 3.85 15.85 6.24
C PRO A 103 2.63 16.50 5.61
N ILE A 104 2.47 17.81 5.77
CA ILE A 104 1.38 18.54 5.09
C ILE A 104 1.64 18.63 3.58
N GLU A 105 2.90 18.64 3.16
CA GLU A 105 3.33 18.69 1.76
C GLU A 105 4.74 18.14 1.60
N GLY A 106 5.14 17.88 0.36
CA GLY A 106 6.47 17.44 -0.02
C GLY A 106 6.87 16.09 0.57
N GLY A 107 7.93 16.10 1.36
CA GLY A 107 8.56 14.91 1.94
C GLY A 107 9.94 14.63 1.34
N VAL A 108 10.87 14.20 2.19
CA VAL A 108 12.23 13.84 1.78
C VAL A 108 12.23 12.42 1.22
N PRO A 109 12.66 12.20 -0.03
CA PRO A 109 12.73 10.87 -0.61
C PRO A 109 13.60 9.93 0.25
N ALA A 110 13.04 8.77 0.60
CA ALA A 110 13.72 7.73 1.38
C ALA A 110 14.87 7.05 0.61
N PHE A 111 14.82 7.15 -0.73
CA PHE A 111 15.82 6.65 -1.67
C PHE A 111 16.17 7.75 -2.68
N PRO A 112 17.43 7.80 -3.16
CA PRO A 112 17.81 8.77 -4.20
C PRO A 112 16.91 8.67 -5.42
N ARG A 113 16.39 9.82 -5.87
CA ARG A 113 15.50 9.97 -7.04
C ARG A 113 14.15 9.26 -6.95
N ALA A 114 13.71 8.81 -5.78
CA ALA A 114 12.40 8.17 -5.62
C ALA A 114 11.25 9.18 -5.52
N LEU A 115 11.10 10.02 -6.53
CA LEU A 115 10.06 11.05 -6.63
C LEU A 115 9.81 11.46 -8.08
N THR A 116 8.58 11.92 -8.34
CA THR A 116 8.22 12.65 -9.56
C THR A 116 8.91 14.01 -9.63
N ARG A 117 9.15 14.51 -10.85
CA ARG A 117 9.83 15.78 -11.17
C ARG A 117 9.17 17.03 -10.60
N SER A 118 7.88 16.98 -10.27
CA SER A 118 7.14 18.06 -9.62
C SER A 118 6.40 17.52 -8.40
N LEU A 119 6.98 17.68 -7.21
CA LEU A 119 6.46 17.08 -5.99
C LEU A 119 5.36 17.94 -5.32
N ILE A 120 5.69 19.17 -4.91
CA ILE A 120 4.75 20.05 -4.20
C ILE A 120 3.72 20.68 -5.16
N PRO A 121 4.09 21.27 -6.32
CA PRO A 121 3.09 21.74 -7.28
C PRO A 121 2.30 20.60 -7.92
N GLY A 122 2.85 19.39 -7.89
CA GLY A 122 2.27 18.22 -8.52
C GLY A 122 2.46 18.19 -10.04
N MET A 123 2.15 17.03 -10.61
CA MET A 123 2.01 16.82 -12.04
C MET A 123 0.57 17.15 -12.43
N MET A 124 0.37 17.95 -13.47
CA MET A 124 -0.99 18.31 -13.93
C MET A 124 -1.78 17.08 -14.41
N ALA A 125 -3.11 17.20 -14.45
CA ALA A 125 -3.97 16.18 -15.04
C ALA A 125 -3.53 15.81 -16.47
N GLY A 126 -3.54 14.52 -16.78
CA GLY A 126 -3.04 13.94 -18.03
C GLY A 126 -1.52 13.90 -18.18
N SER A 127 -0.76 14.40 -17.20
CA SER A 127 0.70 14.38 -17.26
C SER A 127 1.27 13.07 -16.74
N THR A 128 2.34 12.61 -17.38
CA THR A 128 3.11 11.45 -16.95
C THR A 128 4.51 11.84 -16.48
N ASP A 129 5.12 10.98 -15.70
CA ASP A 129 6.52 11.04 -15.33
C ASP A 129 7.07 9.64 -15.04
N SER A 130 8.38 9.51 -14.90
CA SER A 130 9.00 8.25 -14.52
C SER A 130 10.23 8.45 -13.66
N PHE A 131 10.44 7.56 -12.70
CA PHE A 131 11.65 7.56 -11.89
C PHE A 131 12.07 6.14 -11.50
N GLU A 132 13.34 5.98 -11.14
CA GLU A 132 13.89 4.70 -10.70
C GLU A 132 14.75 4.87 -9.45
N PHE A 133 14.63 3.90 -8.53
CA PHE A 133 15.47 3.79 -7.34
C PHE A 133 15.79 2.33 -7.02
N VAL A 134 16.72 2.11 -6.10
CA VAL A 134 17.05 0.78 -5.59
C VAL A 134 16.56 0.67 -4.16
N GLY A 135 15.79 -0.38 -3.85
CA GLY A 135 15.33 -0.70 -2.50
C GLY A 135 16.45 -1.24 -1.62
N ASN A 136 17.50 -0.46 -1.36
CA ASN A 136 18.70 -0.87 -0.63
C ASN A 136 18.64 -0.56 0.89
N LYS A 137 17.46 -0.20 1.38
CA LYS A 137 17.17 0.02 2.80
C LYS A 137 15.93 -0.80 3.13
N GLU A 138 16.10 -1.77 4.02
CA GLU A 138 15.00 -2.58 4.53
C GLU A 138 14.08 -1.75 5.42
N GLY A 139 12.79 -2.03 5.37
CA GLY A 139 11.79 -1.36 6.20
C GLY A 139 10.53 -0.97 5.44
N ARG A 140 9.62 -0.31 6.15
CA ARG A 140 8.38 0.22 5.62
C ARG A 140 8.51 1.71 5.32
N PHE A 141 7.97 2.09 4.17
CA PHE A 141 8.00 3.42 3.57
C PHE A 141 6.59 3.79 3.12
N LEU A 142 6.40 5.06 2.76
CA LEU A 142 5.15 5.55 2.19
C LEU A 142 5.36 5.83 0.71
N LEU A 143 4.45 5.33 -0.12
CA LEU A 143 4.09 5.91 -1.41
C LEU A 143 3.21 7.11 -1.11
N PHE A 144 3.67 8.33 -1.36
CA PHE A 144 3.08 9.54 -0.79
C PHE A 144 2.88 10.64 -1.85
N CYS A 145 1.71 11.27 -1.88
CA CYS A 145 1.49 12.48 -2.68
C CYS A 145 1.98 13.72 -1.93
N GLY A 146 2.99 14.39 -2.48
CA GLY A 146 3.61 15.58 -1.90
C GLY A 146 2.88 16.90 -2.17
N VAL A 147 1.78 16.88 -2.91
CA VAL A 147 0.93 18.08 -3.07
C VAL A 147 0.32 18.47 -1.73
N THR A 148 0.29 19.76 -1.43
CA THR A 148 -0.18 20.30 -0.15
C THR A 148 -1.57 19.76 0.23
N GLY A 149 -1.65 19.15 1.41
CA GLY A 149 -2.85 18.57 1.99
C GLY A 149 -3.20 17.17 1.48
N HIS A 150 -2.68 16.71 0.33
CA HIS A 150 -3.13 15.47 -0.31
C HIS A 150 -2.77 14.22 0.51
N GLY A 151 -1.53 14.16 1.01
CA GLY A 151 -1.10 13.08 1.89
C GLY A 151 -1.92 13.00 3.18
N VAL A 152 -2.17 14.14 3.84
CA VAL A 152 -3.02 14.20 5.04
C VAL A 152 -4.48 13.84 4.74
N ALA A 153 -4.96 14.15 3.54
CA ALA A 153 -6.28 13.73 3.04
C ALA A 153 -6.35 12.25 2.63
N GLY A 154 -5.27 11.48 2.82
CA GLY A 154 -5.26 10.04 2.62
C GLY A 154 -4.59 9.55 1.34
N MET A 155 -3.96 10.42 0.55
CA MET A 155 -3.25 9.99 -0.67
C MET A 155 -1.87 9.41 -0.36
N TRP A 156 -1.88 8.24 0.26
CA TRP A 156 -0.69 7.49 0.58
C TRP A 156 -0.99 6.00 0.77
N ASP A 157 0.01 5.19 0.47
CA ASP A 157 0.03 3.73 0.66
C ASP A 157 1.42 3.28 1.12
N TYR A 158 1.60 1.99 1.41
CA TYR A 158 2.88 1.48 1.88
C TYR A 158 3.74 0.91 0.75
N LEU A 159 5.06 1.11 0.88
CA LEU A 159 6.09 0.30 0.24
C LEU A 159 6.86 -0.44 1.33
N LEU A 160 6.96 -1.77 1.24
CA LEU A 160 7.78 -2.60 2.11
C LEU A 160 8.98 -3.13 1.33
N VAL A 161 10.18 -2.80 1.78
CA VAL A 161 11.42 -3.43 1.30
C VAL A 161 11.83 -4.50 2.31
N SER A 162 11.90 -5.76 1.88
CA SER A 162 12.12 -6.92 2.76
C SER A 162 13.23 -7.84 2.26
N LYS A 163 14.11 -8.30 3.14
CA LYS A 163 15.13 -9.32 2.80
C LYS A 163 14.55 -10.73 2.69
N GLU A 164 13.39 -10.96 3.31
CA GLU A 164 12.67 -12.24 3.29
C GLU A 164 11.94 -12.45 1.96
N ALA A 165 11.38 -11.37 1.38
CA ALA A 165 10.68 -11.42 0.11
C ALA A 165 11.57 -11.98 -1.01
N LYS A 166 11.06 -12.96 -1.76
CA LYS A 166 11.77 -13.59 -2.90
C LYS A 166 11.32 -13.06 -4.25
N ALA A 167 10.13 -12.47 -4.30
CA ALA A 167 9.58 -11.80 -5.47
C ALA A 167 8.70 -10.61 -5.02
N PRO A 168 8.48 -9.62 -5.89
CA PRO A 168 7.53 -8.56 -5.63
C PRO A 168 6.10 -9.08 -5.50
N SER A 169 5.33 -8.50 -4.58
CA SER A 169 3.92 -8.82 -4.36
C SER A 169 3.17 -7.56 -3.91
N VAL A 170 1.83 -7.60 -3.96
CA VAL A 170 0.98 -6.52 -3.47
C VAL A 170 -0.02 -7.09 -2.50
N GLN A 171 -0.14 -6.47 -1.34
CA GLN A 171 -1.17 -6.78 -0.36
C GLN A 171 -2.16 -5.63 -0.28
N VAL A 172 -3.45 -5.95 -0.25
CA VAL A 172 -4.52 -4.96 -0.08
C VAL A 172 -5.40 -5.32 1.11
N LYS A 173 -5.89 -4.31 1.82
CA LYS A 173 -6.96 -4.52 2.80
C LYS A 173 -8.25 -4.87 2.08
N ALA A 174 -9.03 -5.79 2.64
CA ALA A 174 -10.38 -6.06 2.16
C ALA A 174 -11.19 -4.74 2.19
N LYS A 175 -11.80 -4.40 1.05
CA LYS A 175 -12.70 -3.23 0.97
C LYS A 175 -13.87 -3.47 1.95
N LYS A 176 -14.11 -2.51 2.84
CA LYS A 176 -15.26 -2.52 3.75
C LYS A 176 -16.54 -2.18 3.02
#